data_AF-A0A8D2LN60-F1
#
_entry.id   AF-A0A8D2LN60-F1
#
_cell.length_a   1.000
_cell.length_b   1.000
_cell.length_c   1.000
_cell.angle_alpha   90.00
_cell.angle_beta   90.00
_cell.angle_gamma   90.00
#
_symmetry.space_group_name_H-M   'P 1'
#
loop_
_entity.id
_entity.type
_entity.pdbx_description
1 polymer ?
#
loop_
_entity_poly.entity_id
_entity_poly.type
_entity_poly.pdbx_seq_one_letter_code
_entity_poly.pdbx_strand_id
1 'polypeptide(L)'
;AQDQHREGERPPPGWPGLTCPALASLPQLPGKKDLFIEADLMSPLDRIANVSILKVPSASQSSRRPHASACRAPGRASASDIVNADKAAGRIRKYKIIFSPQKFHTCEMVLEEEGIYGDVTWDEWSFYLLPLDDDIISMELPEFFRDYFLEGDQRWTGAVAQALQLLSSLFGPFTRTYGIGRCAKMVHELWHEAMEESEADNVGRKPMGHIFLIDRDVDYVTALCSQVVYEGLVDDMFRIKCGSVDFGPDVTSSDRSIKVLLNAQDKVFSKIRNEHFSRVFGFLSEKARNLQAQYDRRRGMDIKQMKTFVSQELKGLKQEHRLLSLHIGACESIMKKKTKQDFQELLKAEHTLLEGFDIRETIGFIEEHINRQVSPIESLRMLCLLSLTENGLAPKDFRSLKAQYLQSYGPEHLLTFHNLKRLGLLTEQVPGETLTAVESKVSKLVTDRAAGKLSDAFSSLAKKSHFRGISKKLGLIPRVDGEYDLKTPRDMAYVFSGAYVPLSCKLIEQVLERKSWLGLEEVVRLLGGNEFVVTDAALEENPACESQRVVLAVFLGGCTFSEISALRFLGKERGLQFIFLTTAITNSARLLESTVETRA
;
A
#
# COMPACT_ATOMS: atom_id res chain seq x y z
N ALA A 1 -39.64 3.79 -0.72
CA ALA A 1 -39.24 2.42 -0.37
C ALA A 1 -37.81 2.08 -0.82
N GLN A 2 -36.86 3.03 -0.80
CA GLN A 2 -35.49 2.86 -1.33
C GLN A 2 -34.39 3.23 -0.30
N ASP A 3 -34.71 3.34 0.99
CA ASP A 3 -33.78 3.78 2.04
C ASP A 3 -33.30 2.68 3.00
N GLN A 4 -33.49 1.39 2.69
CA GLN A 4 -33.21 0.28 3.63
C GLN A 4 -31.88 -0.47 3.41
N HIS A 5 -30.95 0.00 2.57
CA HIS A 5 -29.71 -0.74 2.27
C HIS A 5 -28.43 0.07 2.46
N ARG A 6 -28.26 0.61 3.67
CA ARG A 6 -26.95 1.04 4.21
C ARG A 6 -26.79 0.54 5.65
N GLU A 7 -26.90 -0.77 5.87
CA GLU A 7 -26.23 -1.37 7.02
C GLU A 7 -24.75 -1.45 6.67
N GLY A 8 -23.98 -0.45 7.10
CA GLY A 8 -22.53 -0.57 7.15
C GLY A 8 -22.20 -1.70 8.12
N GLU A 9 -21.67 -2.79 7.58
CA GLU A 9 -21.36 -4.01 8.33
C GLU A 9 -20.23 -3.71 9.31
N ARG A 10 -20.50 -3.97 10.60
CA ARG A 10 -19.55 -3.73 11.68
C ARG A 10 -18.38 -4.71 11.55
N PRO A 11 -17.13 -4.27 11.78
CA PRO A 11 -16.00 -5.17 12.00
C PRO A 11 -16.26 -6.13 13.18
N PRO A 12 -15.53 -7.26 13.25
CA PRO A 12 -15.83 -8.34 14.19
C PRO A 12 -15.87 -7.86 15.65
N PRO A 13 -16.84 -8.34 16.46
CA PRO A 13 -16.98 -7.94 17.86
C PRO A 13 -15.73 -8.35 18.65
N GLY A 14 -15.05 -7.38 19.27
CA GLY A 14 -13.88 -7.61 20.12
C GLY A 14 -12.59 -6.90 19.71
N TRP A 15 -12.55 -6.20 18.57
CA TRP A 15 -11.41 -5.36 18.19
C TRP A 15 -11.39 -4.05 19.01
N PRO A 16 -10.38 -3.83 19.88
CA PRO A 16 -10.24 -2.58 20.60
C PRO A 16 -9.64 -1.50 19.69
N GLY A 17 -10.16 -0.28 19.82
CA GLY A 17 -9.87 0.86 18.93
C GLY A 17 -11.05 1.28 18.06
N LEU A 18 -12.05 0.40 17.85
CA LEU A 18 -13.27 0.71 17.08
C LEU A 18 -14.27 1.57 17.84
N THR A 19 -14.39 1.36 19.15
CA THR A 19 -15.09 2.32 20.02
C THR A 19 -14.10 3.42 20.33
N CYS A 20 -14.07 4.47 19.51
CA CYS A 20 -13.40 5.70 19.89
C CYS A 20 -14.04 6.20 21.20
N PRO A 21 -13.33 6.22 22.34
CA PRO A 21 -13.89 6.79 23.57
C PRO A 21 -14.28 8.26 23.36
N ALA A 22 -13.52 8.99 22.53
CA ALA A 22 -13.81 10.36 22.16
C ALA A 22 -15.08 10.50 21.28
N LEU A 23 -15.32 9.65 20.27
CA LEU A 23 -16.57 9.65 19.48
C LEU A 23 -17.74 9.05 20.27
N ALA A 24 -17.48 8.10 21.17
CA ALA A 24 -18.47 7.57 22.11
C ALA A 24 -18.84 8.60 23.20
N SER A 25 -17.96 9.57 23.46
CA SER A 25 -18.23 10.75 24.28
C SER A 25 -18.96 11.86 23.52
N LEU A 26 -18.97 11.84 22.17
CA LEU A 26 -19.72 12.84 21.39
C LEU A 26 -21.19 12.90 21.81
N PRO A 27 -21.92 11.79 22.00
CA PRO A 27 -23.27 11.81 22.58
C PRO A 27 -23.35 12.46 23.96
N GLN A 28 -22.32 12.34 24.79
CA GLN A 28 -22.28 12.85 26.18
C GLN A 28 -22.09 14.37 26.26
N LEU A 29 -21.61 15.01 25.19
CA LEU A 29 -21.57 16.47 25.12
C LEU A 29 -23.01 17.04 25.09
N PRO A 30 -23.35 18.06 25.88
CA PRO A 30 -24.70 18.63 25.88
C PRO A 30 -24.98 19.45 24.60
N GLY A 31 -26.23 19.42 24.13
CA GLY A 31 -26.72 20.30 23.07
C GLY A 31 -26.56 19.80 21.61
N LYS A 32 -26.91 20.68 20.67
CA LYS A 32 -26.74 20.47 19.22
C LYS A 32 -25.26 20.59 18.85
N LYS A 33 -24.76 19.72 17.98
CA LYS A 33 -23.33 19.68 17.57
C LYS A 33 -23.22 19.75 16.06
N ASP A 34 -22.23 20.49 15.59
CA ASP A 34 -21.81 20.53 14.20
C ASP A 34 -20.43 19.87 14.14
N LEU A 35 -20.31 18.75 13.42
CA LEU A 35 -19.07 17.95 13.35
C LEU A 35 -18.31 18.24 12.05
N PHE A 36 -17.02 18.54 12.18
CA PHE A 36 -16.09 18.79 11.10
C PHE A 36 -15.07 17.67 11.08
N ILE A 37 -14.91 17.04 9.92
CA ILE A 37 -14.01 15.92 9.74
C ILE A 37 -13.10 16.28 8.58
N GLU A 38 -11.80 16.22 8.80
CA GLU A 38 -10.82 16.36 7.72
C GLU A 38 -11.09 15.35 6.60
N ALA A 39 -10.96 15.78 5.34
CA ALA A 39 -11.37 14.97 4.19
C ALA A 39 -10.70 13.58 4.17
N ASP A 40 -9.46 13.48 4.64
CA ASP A 40 -8.72 12.23 4.71
C ASP A 40 -9.16 11.29 5.84
N LEU A 41 -9.75 11.83 6.90
CA LEU A 41 -10.36 11.04 7.98
C LEU A 41 -11.76 10.52 7.64
N MET A 42 -12.44 11.11 6.64
CA MET A 42 -13.82 10.72 6.31
C MET A 42 -13.93 9.25 5.90
N SER A 43 -13.00 8.75 5.09
CA SER A 43 -13.06 7.37 4.58
C SER A 43 -12.72 6.33 5.65
N PRO A 44 -11.67 6.51 6.47
CA PRO A 44 -11.44 5.66 7.64
C PRO A 44 -12.62 5.66 8.62
N LEU A 45 -13.23 6.82 8.88
CA LEU A 45 -14.38 6.92 9.78
C LEU A 45 -15.61 6.17 9.25
N ASP A 46 -15.93 6.31 7.97
CA ASP A 46 -17.06 5.62 7.33
C ASP A 46 -16.92 4.08 7.41
N ARG A 47 -15.69 3.58 7.49
CA ARG A 47 -15.37 2.15 7.65
C ARG A 47 -15.68 1.63 9.06
N ILE A 48 -15.52 2.47 10.09
CA ILE A 48 -15.66 2.09 11.51
C ILE A 48 -17.07 2.35 12.01
N ALA A 49 -17.61 3.52 11.66
CA ALA A 49 -18.91 3.98 12.06
C ALA A 49 -19.59 4.62 10.85
N ASN A 50 -20.64 3.96 10.36
CA ASN A 50 -21.51 4.54 9.33
C ASN A 50 -21.90 5.96 9.77
N VAL A 51 -21.82 6.95 8.88
CA VAL A 51 -22.09 8.37 9.22
C VAL A 51 -23.47 8.55 9.89
N SER A 52 -24.40 7.62 9.68
CA SER A 52 -25.68 7.53 10.39
C SER A 52 -25.57 7.34 11.92
N ILE A 53 -24.50 6.75 12.43
CA ILE A 53 -24.19 6.66 13.87
C ILE A 53 -23.65 7.99 14.40
N LEU A 54 -22.91 8.73 13.57
CA LEU A 54 -22.47 10.11 13.87
C LEU A 54 -23.59 11.13 13.70
N LYS A 55 -24.68 10.78 12.99
CA LYS A 55 -25.97 11.48 13.04
C LYS A 55 -26.64 11.20 14.39
N VAL A 56 -26.05 11.72 15.46
CA VAL A 56 -26.76 12.00 16.71
C VAL A 56 -28.03 12.79 16.32
N PRO A 57 -29.21 12.59 16.94
CA PRO A 57 -30.51 13.18 16.52
C PRO A 57 -30.56 14.72 16.37
N SER A 58 -29.45 15.42 16.60
CA SER A 58 -29.29 16.86 16.52
C SER A 58 -28.21 17.33 15.51
N ALA A 59 -27.44 16.45 14.85
CA ALA A 59 -26.37 16.87 13.93
C ALA A 59 -26.90 17.09 12.50
N SER A 60 -26.96 18.36 12.07
CA SER A 60 -27.24 18.72 10.67
C SER A 60 -25.95 18.79 9.88
N GLN A 61 -25.80 18.00 8.80
CA GLN A 61 -24.82 18.28 7.75
C GLN A 61 -25.18 19.62 7.12
N SER A 62 -24.46 20.67 7.48
CA SER A 62 -24.53 21.95 6.80
C SER A 62 -23.11 22.35 6.44
N SER A 63 -22.91 22.73 5.18
CA SER A 63 -21.67 23.30 4.65
C SER A 63 -21.37 24.69 5.24
N ARG A 64 -22.01 25.10 6.34
CA ARG A 64 -21.83 26.42 6.96
C ARG A 64 -21.97 26.37 8.50
N ARG A 65 -20.80 26.40 9.18
CA ARG A 65 -20.46 26.98 10.53
C ARG A 65 -20.65 26.11 11.82
N PRO A 66 -19.72 26.13 12.82
CA PRO A 66 -19.24 24.90 13.55
C PRO A 66 -19.34 24.79 15.10
N HIS A 67 -19.26 23.56 15.67
CA HIS A 67 -19.17 23.23 17.11
C HIS A 67 -18.21 22.06 17.51
N ALA A 68 -17.63 21.25 16.62
CA ALA A 68 -16.62 20.22 16.93
C ALA A 68 -15.79 19.80 15.69
N SER A 69 -14.48 19.55 15.82
CA SER A 69 -13.59 19.17 14.70
C SER A 69 -12.68 17.96 15.01
N ALA A 70 -12.51 17.03 14.06
CA ALA A 70 -11.54 15.93 14.09
C ALA A 70 -10.47 16.15 13.01
N CYS A 71 -9.19 16.13 13.40
CA CYS A 71 -8.04 16.51 12.56
C CYS A 71 -6.85 15.55 12.77
N ARG A 72 -6.10 15.26 11.69
CA ARG A 72 -4.86 14.46 11.68
C ARG A 72 -3.60 15.27 11.88
N ALA A 73 -3.63 16.51 11.41
CA ALA A 73 -2.63 17.51 11.68
C ALA A 73 -3.33 18.86 11.83
N PRO A 74 -2.71 19.84 12.51
CA PRO A 74 -3.23 21.20 12.51
C PRO A 74 -2.98 21.76 11.11
N GLY A 75 -3.92 21.56 10.20
CA GLY A 75 -4.08 22.49 9.09
C GLY A 75 -4.33 23.85 9.73
N ARG A 76 -3.28 24.70 9.77
CA ARG A 76 -3.24 26.03 10.39
C ARG A 76 -4.47 26.90 10.11
N ALA A 77 -5.24 26.61 9.06
CA ALA A 77 -6.40 27.36 8.64
C ALA A 77 -7.73 26.91 9.28
N SER A 78 -8.03 25.62 9.44
CA SER A 78 -9.46 25.28 9.61
C SER A 78 -10.05 25.58 10.98
N ALA A 79 -9.34 25.28 12.08
CA ALA A 79 -9.91 25.43 13.44
C ALA A 79 -9.83 26.88 13.95
N SER A 80 -8.70 27.56 13.71
CA SER A 80 -8.49 28.97 14.02
C SER A 80 -9.46 29.88 13.28
N ASP A 81 -9.61 29.70 11.95
CA ASP A 81 -10.55 30.50 11.15
C ASP A 81 -11.99 30.38 11.67
N ILE A 82 -12.37 29.18 12.07
CA ILE A 82 -13.70 28.89 12.64
C ILE A 82 -13.91 29.64 13.95
N VAL A 83 -13.00 29.47 14.91
CA VAL A 83 -13.13 30.05 16.25
C VAL A 83 -13.09 31.57 16.14
N ASN A 84 -12.16 32.11 15.36
CA ASN A 84 -11.99 33.54 15.17
C ASN A 84 -13.16 34.17 14.41
N ALA A 85 -13.72 33.52 13.39
CA ALA A 85 -14.92 34.01 12.71
C ALA A 85 -16.17 33.99 13.60
N ASP A 86 -16.26 33.02 14.52
CA ASP A 86 -17.36 32.93 15.47
C ASP A 86 -17.24 34.01 16.56
N LYS A 87 -16.03 34.24 17.09
CA LYS A 87 -15.71 35.37 17.97
C LYS A 87 -16.03 36.72 17.31
N ALA A 88 -15.57 36.94 16.07
CA ALA A 88 -15.84 38.16 15.32
C ALA A 88 -17.33 38.39 15.06
N ALA A 89 -18.11 37.32 14.90
CA ALA A 89 -19.56 37.37 14.76
C ALA A 89 -20.32 37.45 16.10
N GLY A 90 -19.63 37.56 17.25
CA GLY A 90 -20.24 37.59 18.58
C GLY A 90 -20.94 36.28 18.99
N ARG A 91 -20.58 35.15 18.37
CA ARG A 91 -21.18 33.84 18.64
C ARG A 91 -20.42 33.14 19.76
N ILE A 92 -21.13 32.79 20.84
CA ILE A 92 -20.57 32.01 21.96
C ILE A 92 -20.81 30.53 21.69
N ARG A 93 -19.73 29.77 21.54
CA ARG A 93 -19.75 28.34 21.23
C ARG A 93 -18.66 27.64 22.03
N LYS A 94 -18.86 26.36 22.33
CA LYS A 94 -17.81 25.50 22.90
C LYS A 94 -17.15 24.73 21.78
N TYR A 95 -15.82 24.66 21.79
CA TYR A 95 -15.05 23.98 20.76
C TYR A 95 -14.32 22.78 21.34
N LYS A 96 -14.32 21.69 20.59
CA LYS A 96 -13.55 20.49 20.91
C LYS A 96 -12.83 19.98 19.67
N ILE A 97 -11.52 19.74 19.82
CA ILE A 97 -10.66 19.15 18.78
C ILE A 97 -10.36 17.70 19.18
N ILE A 98 -10.56 16.76 18.26
CA ILE A 98 -10.14 15.37 18.45
C ILE A 98 -8.97 15.11 17.51
N PHE A 99 -7.77 14.96 18.08
CA PHE A 99 -6.57 14.62 17.32
C PHE A 99 -6.54 13.12 17.03
N SER A 100 -6.12 12.73 15.82
CA SER A 100 -5.99 11.32 15.45
C SER A 100 -4.77 11.09 14.56
N PRO A 101 -3.96 10.05 14.77
CA PRO A 101 -4.04 9.11 15.88
C PRO A 101 -3.56 9.71 17.21
N GLN A 102 -2.77 10.78 17.17
CA GLN A 102 -2.18 11.43 18.35
C GLN A 102 -2.08 12.95 18.17
N LYS A 103 -1.95 13.67 19.27
CA LYS A 103 -1.69 15.11 19.34
C LYS A 103 -0.19 15.33 19.40
N PHE A 104 0.32 16.15 18.49
CA PHE A 104 1.70 16.63 18.55
C PHE A 104 1.80 17.89 19.41
N HIS A 105 2.94 18.11 20.08
CA HIS A 105 3.16 19.32 20.87
C HIS A 105 3.06 20.60 20.02
N THR A 106 3.48 20.54 18.76
CA THR A 106 3.34 21.66 17.79
C THR A 106 1.89 22.11 17.61
N CYS A 107 0.90 21.22 17.83
CA CYS A 107 -0.51 21.60 17.79
C CYS A 107 -0.85 22.62 18.89
N GLU A 108 -0.30 22.47 20.09
CA GLU A 108 -0.54 23.39 21.20
C GLU A 108 0.07 24.76 20.89
N MET A 109 1.31 24.77 20.41
CA MET A 109 1.99 26.00 20.00
C MET A 109 1.18 26.77 18.94
N VAL A 110 0.63 26.08 17.94
CA VAL A 110 -0.20 26.72 16.91
C VAL A 110 -1.50 27.28 17.51
N LEU A 111 -2.15 26.56 18.43
CA LEU A 111 -3.36 27.04 19.09
C LEU A 111 -3.09 28.27 19.97
N GLU A 112 -1.90 28.34 20.60
CA GLU A 112 -1.44 29.50 21.36
C GLU A 112 -1.12 30.70 20.45
N GLU A 113 -0.36 30.47 19.37
CA GLU A 113 -0.02 31.49 18.35
C GLU A 113 -1.29 32.13 17.74
N GLU A 114 -2.30 31.31 17.46
CA GLU A 114 -3.59 31.75 16.91
C GLU A 114 -4.52 32.38 17.96
N GLY A 115 -4.13 32.38 19.25
CA GLY A 115 -4.89 32.99 20.35
C GLY A 115 -6.21 32.27 20.65
N ILE A 116 -6.30 30.98 20.33
CA ILE A 116 -7.51 30.15 20.54
C ILE A 116 -7.32 29.01 21.55
N TYR A 117 -6.11 28.83 22.07
CA TYR A 117 -5.77 27.75 23.03
C TYR A 117 -6.75 27.67 24.22
N GLY A 118 -7.13 28.81 24.80
CA GLY A 118 -8.07 28.86 25.92
C GLY A 118 -9.55 28.66 25.54
N ASP A 119 -9.89 28.70 24.25
CA ASP A 119 -11.26 28.56 23.76
C ASP A 119 -11.60 27.12 23.34
N VAL A 120 -10.58 26.29 23.15
CA VAL A 120 -10.71 24.92 22.67
C VAL A 120 -10.39 23.91 23.77
N THR A 121 -11.18 22.84 23.82
CA THR A 121 -10.80 21.62 24.54
C THR A 121 -10.29 20.60 23.53
N TRP A 122 -9.46 19.65 23.95
CA TRP A 122 -8.98 18.60 23.05
C TRP A 122 -8.95 17.22 23.69
N ASP A 123 -9.16 16.22 22.86
CA ASP A 123 -8.94 14.80 23.16
C ASP A 123 -8.04 14.20 22.07
N GLU A 124 -7.45 13.05 22.37
CA GLU A 124 -6.80 12.18 21.40
C GLU A 124 -7.67 10.96 21.10
N TRP A 125 -7.66 10.54 19.84
CA TRP A 125 -8.19 9.26 19.41
C TRP A 125 -7.07 8.44 18.76
N SER A 126 -6.47 7.61 19.60
CA SER A 126 -5.45 6.59 19.32
C SER A 126 -5.95 5.50 18.37
N PHE A 127 -6.25 5.90 17.15
CA PHE A 127 -6.76 5.04 16.09
C PHE A 127 -5.63 4.71 15.10
N TYR A 128 -4.88 3.67 15.43
CA TYR A 128 -3.72 3.25 14.62
C TYR A 128 -4.05 2.15 13.62
N LEU A 129 -5.08 1.32 13.86
CA LEU A 129 -5.31 0.09 13.12
C LEU A 129 -6.71 0.07 12.52
N LEU A 130 -6.80 0.18 11.19
CA LEU A 130 -8.01 -0.01 10.42
C LEU A 130 -8.00 -1.38 9.72
N PRO A 131 -8.85 -2.34 10.14
CA PRO A 131 -8.99 -3.61 9.42
C PRO A 131 -9.68 -3.34 8.08
N LEU A 132 -8.93 -3.49 6.98
CA LEU A 132 -9.44 -3.36 5.62
C LEU A 132 -10.12 -4.64 5.17
N ASP A 133 -9.55 -5.79 5.57
CA ASP A 133 -10.03 -7.14 5.26
C ASP A 133 -9.68 -8.12 6.40
N ASP A 134 -10.01 -9.40 6.25
CA ASP A 134 -9.74 -10.45 7.24
C ASP A 134 -8.25 -10.60 7.58
N ASP A 135 -7.37 -10.29 6.61
CA ASP A 135 -5.91 -10.41 6.72
C ASP A 135 -5.17 -9.09 6.44
N ILE A 136 -5.86 -7.96 6.24
CA ILE A 136 -5.23 -6.66 5.95
C ILE A 136 -5.61 -5.64 7.00
N ILE A 137 -4.59 -5.06 7.63
CA ILE A 137 -4.68 -3.96 8.58
C ILE A 137 -3.85 -2.79 8.03
N SER A 138 -4.43 -1.60 8.03
CA SER A 138 -3.77 -0.38 7.55
C SER A 138 -3.84 0.69 8.61
N MET A 139 -2.80 1.51 8.73
CA MET A 139 -2.86 2.74 9.53
C MET A 139 -3.55 3.89 8.77
N GLU A 140 -3.76 3.70 7.46
CA GLU A 140 -4.27 4.71 6.54
C GLU A 140 -3.53 6.05 6.66
N LEU A 141 -2.20 6.03 6.76
CA LEU A 141 -1.30 7.20 6.79
C LEU A 141 -0.57 7.36 5.44
N PRO A 142 -1.25 7.83 4.37
CA PRO A 142 -0.62 8.02 3.06
C PRO A 142 0.58 8.97 3.06
N GLU A 143 0.62 9.92 3.99
CA GLU A 143 1.71 10.89 4.19
C GLU A 143 2.99 10.25 4.75
N PHE A 144 2.89 9.09 5.42
CA PHE A 144 4.02 8.45 6.10
C PHE A 144 5.25 8.30 5.19
N PHE A 145 5.03 7.90 3.94
CA PHE A 145 6.11 7.68 2.99
C PHE A 145 6.91 8.97 2.75
N ARG A 146 6.21 10.06 2.48
CA ARG A 146 6.81 11.36 2.23
C ARG A 146 7.49 11.89 3.49
N ASP A 147 6.77 11.94 4.60
CA ASP A 147 7.25 12.46 5.87
C ASP A 147 8.55 11.77 6.28
N TYR A 148 8.54 10.43 6.34
CA TYR A 148 9.69 9.68 6.82
C TYR A 148 10.83 9.59 5.80
N PHE A 149 10.55 9.10 4.58
CA PHE A 149 11.62 8.75 3.63
C PHE A 149 12.13 9.95 2.84
N LEU A 150 11.30 10.95 2.56
CA LEU A 150 11.70 12.16 1.83
C LEU A 150 12.08 13.29 2.78
N GLU A 151 11.25 13.60 3.77
CA GLU A 151 11.44 14.77 4.63
C GLU A 151 12.31 14.46 5.85
N GLY A 152 12.44 13.17 6.23
CA GLY A 152 13.18 12.75 7.41
C GLY A 152 12.41 12.99 8.71
N ASP A 153 11.10 13.24 8.63
CA ASP A 153 10.21 13.40 9.77
C ASP A 153 9.85 12.03 10.35
N GLN A 154 10.33 11.79 11.56
CA GLN A 154 10.19 10.53 12.28
C GLN A 154 8.93 10.49 13.15
N ARG A 155 8.06 11.51 13.13
CA ARG A 155 6.92 11.64 14.04
C ARG A 155 5.99 10.43 14.13
N TRP A 156 5.91 9.65 13.06
CA TRP A 156 5.01 8.50 12.97
C TRP A 156 5.58 7.19 13.51
N THR A 157 6.88 7.10 13.79
CA THR A 157 7.49 5.84 14.25
C THR A 157 6.93 5.38 15.58
N GLY A 158 6.70 6.31 16.51
CA GLY A 158 6.02 6.04 17.79
C GLY A 158 4.59 5.53 17.61
N ALA A 159 3.85 6.06 16.63
CA ALA A 159 2.50 5.59 16.32
C ALA A 159 2.49 4.15 15.80
N VAL A 160 3.48 3.77 14.97
CA VAL A 160 3.64 2.38 14.51
C VAL A 160 4.01 1.47 15.69
N ALA A 161 4.93 1.89 16.55
CA ALA A 161 5.35 1.13 17.73
C ALA A 161 4.17 0.88 18.68
N GLN A 162 3.34 1.89 18.95
CA GLN A 162 2.10 1.75 19.73
C GLN A 162 1.09 0.81 19.07
N ALA A 163 1.01 0.81 17.74
CA ALA A 163 0.16 -0.13 17.00
C ALA A 163 0.62 -1.59 17.17
N LEU A 164 1.93 -1.83 17.14
CA LEU A 164 2.52 -3.16 17.37
C LEU A 164 2.40 -3.60 18.83
N GLN A 165 2.57 -2.68 19.77
CA GLN A 165 2.32 -2.90 21.19
C GLN A 165 0.85 -3.30 21.42
N LEU A 166 -0.09 -2.59 20.79
CA LEU A 166 -1.50 -2.93 20.84
C LEU A 166 -1.75 -4.35 20.31
N LEU A 167 -1.26 -4.70 19.13
CA LEU A 167 -1.40 -6.06 18.58
C LEU A 167 -0.85 -7.13 19.54
N SER A 168 0.35 -6.90 20.07
CA SER A 168 1.00 -7.83 21.01
C SER A 168 0.18 -7.97 22.30
N SER A 169 -0.35 -6.86 22.81
CA SER A 169 -1.20 -6.84 24.01
C SER A 169 -2.58 -7.47 23.82
N LEU A 170 -3.03 -7.70 22.58
CA LEU A 170 -4.32 -8.31 22.31
C LEU A 170 -4.23 -9.79 22.00
N PHE A 171 -3.21 -10.15 21.24
CA PHE A 171 -3.12 -11.46 20.62
C PHE A 171 -1.94 -12.29 21.14
N GLY A 172 -1.01 -11.68 21.91
CA GLY A 172 0.15 -12.33 22.50
C GLY A 172 1.48 -11.88 21.89
N PRO A 173 2.63 -12.27 22.48
CA PRO A 173 3.94 -11.90 21.97
C PRO A 173 4.28 -12.62 20.65
N PHE A 174 5.20 -12.06 19.87
CA PHE A 174 5.75 -12.72 18.69
C PHE A 174 6.94 -13.60 19.08
N THR A 175 7.03 -14.79 18.48
CA THR A 175 8.15 -15.72 18.74
C THR A 175 9.47 -15.20 18.17
N ARG A 176 9.40 -14.59 16.98
CA ARG A 176 10.56 -14.05 16.29
C ARG A 176 10.20 -12.81 15.52
N THR A 177 11.07 -11.83 15.63
CA THR A 177 10.98 -10.54 14.96
C THR A 177 12.13 -10.44 13.97
N TYR A 178 11.78 -10.31 12.70
CA TYR A 178 12.71 -10.04 11.63
C TYR A 178 12.49 -8.62 11.15
N GLY A 179 13.55 -7.92 10.75
CA GLY A 179 13.35 -6.69 10.01
C GLY A 179 14.54 -6.28 9.17
N ILE A 180 14.27 -5.38 8.23
CA ILE A 180 15.26 -4.77 7.34
C ILE A 180 14.84 -3.33 7.04
N GLY A 181 15.75 -2.40 7.31
CA GLY A 181 15.55 -0.97 7.11
C GLY A 181 15.73 -0.16 8.39
N ARG A 182 15.98 1.13 8.24
CA ARG A 182 16.24 2.04 9.36
C ARG A 182 14.97 2.36 10.15
N CYS A 183 13.85 2.55 9.46
CA CYS A 183 12.53 2.75 10.09
C CYS A 183 12.13 1.50 10.85
N ALA A 184 12.26 0.33 10.22
CA ALA A 184 11.97 -0.97 10.84
C ALA A 184 12.75 -1.15 12.14
N LYS A 185 14.04 -0.82 12.15
CA LYS A 185 14.87 -0.91 13.35
C LYS A 185 14.42 0.07 14.43
N MET A 186 14.17 1.34 14.08
CA MET A 186 13.69 2.35 15.02
C MET A 186 12.32 2.01 15.61
N VAL A 187 11.38 1.58 14.77
CA VAL A 187 10.05 1.13 15.21
C VAL A 187 10.18 -0.06 16.16
N HIS A 188 11.08 -1.00 15.86
CA HIS A 188 11.31 -2.15 16.73
C HIS A 188 11.87 -1.74 18.10
N GLU A 189 12.87 -0.85 18.14
CA GLU A 189 13.46 -0.32 19.38
C GLU A 189 12.40 0.39 20.24
N LEU A 190 11.63 1.31 19.65
CA LEU A 190 10.53 2.00 20.34
C LEU A 190 9.42 1.06 20.83
N TRP A 191 9.08 0.04 20.03
CA TRP A 191 8.09 -0.96 20.42
C TRP A 191 8.61 -1.81 21.58
N HIS A 192 9.89 -2.19 21.57
CA HIS A 192 10.51 -2.94 22.66
C HIS A 192 10.51 -2.15 23.97
N GLU A 193 10.94 -0.89 23.93
CA GLU A 193 10.90 0.02 25.09
C GLU A 193 9.47 0.14 25.66
N ALA A 194 8.47 0.35 24.79
CA ALA A 194 7.07 0.41 25.20
C ALA A 194 6.54 -0.91 25.79
N MET A 195 7.12 -2.06 25.43
CA MET A 195 6.78 -3.34 26.05
C MET A 195 7.42 -3.52 27.42
N GLU A 196 8.65 -3.04 27.64
CA GLU A 196 9.32 -3.10 28.94
C GLU A 196 8.67 -2.16 29.97
N GLU A 197 8.18 -1.00 29.55
CA GLU A 197 7.46 -0.04 30.40
C GLU A 197 6.05 -0.52 30.78
N SER A 198 5.48 -1.46 30.03
CA SER A 198 4.14 -1.96 30.26
C SER A 198 4.16 -3.11 31.27
N GLU A 199 3.51 -2.94 32.43
CA GLU A 199 3.24 -4.03 33.39
C GLU A 199 2.21 -5.06 32.85
N ALA A 200 2.04 -5.18 31.54
CA ALA A 200 1.12 -6.13 30.95
C ALA A 200 1.60 -7.56 31.24
N ASP A 201 0.87 -8.26 32.12
CA ASP A 201 1.04 -9.68 32.39
C ASP A 201 0.88 -10.48 31.07
N ASN A 202 1.99 -10.76 30.40
CA ASN A 202 2.06 -11.72 29.30
C ASN A 202 1.91 -13.17 29.80
N VAL A 203 1.72 -13.35 31.11
CA VAL A 203 1.58 -14.64 31.79
C VAL A 203 0.39 -15.41 31.21
N GLY A 204 0.70 -16.44 30.42
CA GLY A 204 -0.27 -17.41 29.90
C GLY A 204 -0.83 -17.13 28.49
N ARG A 205 -0.37 -16.09 27.78
CA ARG A 205 -0.80 -15.85 26.39
C ARG A 205 0.06 -16.65 25.40
N LYS A 206 -0.60 -17.29 24.44
CA LYS A 206 0.10 -18.07 23.41
C LYS A 206 0.82 -17.13 22.44
N PRO A 207 2.06 -17.44 22.00
CA PRO A 207 2.76 -16.64 21.01
C PRO A 207 1.99 -16.59 19.69
N MET A 208 2.02 -15.47 18.98
CA MET A 208 1.25 -15.25 17.74
C MET A 208 1.88 -15.80 16.46
N GLY A 209 3.17 -16.17 16.49
CA GLY A 209 3.93 -16.53 15.28
C GLY A 209 5.11 -15.60 15.03
N HIS A 210 5.38 -15.29 13.77
CA HIS A 210 6.52 -14.46 13.34
C HIS A 210 6.07 -13.07 12.87
N ILE A 211 6.92 -12.07 13.03
CA ILE A 211 6.71 -10.72 12.50
C ILE A 211 7.88 -10.30 11.62
N PHE A 212 7.59 -9.62 10.52
CA PHE A 212 8.56 -9.07 9.57
C PHE A 212 8.33 -7.57 9.41
N LEU A 213 9.32 -6.73 9.69
CA LEU A 213 9.27 -5.29 9.45
C LEU A 213 10.12 -4.94 8.23
N ILE A 214 9.53 -4.32 7.22
CA ILE A 214 10.21 -3.99 5.96
C ILE A 214 9.96 -2.54 5.59
N ASP A 215 11.04 -1.79 5.42
CA ASP A 215 10.96 -0.42 4.89
C ASP A 215 10.71 -0.42 3.39
N ARG A 216 9.93 0.56 2.91
CA ARG A 216 9.63 0.71 1.48
C ARG A 216 10.89 0.99 0.65
N ASP A 217 11.87 1.69 1.21
CA ASP A 217 13.14 2.03 0.54
C ASP A 217 14.07 0.83 0.32
N VAL A 218 13.77 -0.32 0.92
CA VAL A 218 14.43 -1.61 0.63
C VAL A 218 14.02 -2.13 -0.75
N ASP A 219 12.80 -1.83 -1.21
CA ASP A 219 12.28 -2.34 -2.47
C ASP A 219 11.35 -1.34 -3.17
N TYR A 220 11.92 -0.33 -3.82
CA TYR A 220 11.15 0.58 -4.66
C TYR A 220 10.67 -0.05 -5.97
N VAL A 221 11.42 -1.03 -6.49
CA VAL A 221 11.17 -1.62 -7.82
C VAL A 221 9.78 -2.25 -7.85
N THR A 222 9.45 -3.07 -6.85
CA THR A 222 8.12 -3.70 -6.73
C THR A 222 6.99 -2.68 -6.74
N ALA A 223 7.12 -1.57 -5.99
CA ALA A 223 6.08 -0.55 -5.90
C ALA A 223 5.92 0.25 -7.20
N LEU A 224 6.98 0.33 -8.02
CA LEU A 224 6.97 0.99 -9.32
C LEU A 224 6.50 0.09 -10.46
N CYS A 225 6.56 -1.23 -10.32
CA CYS A 225 6.07 -2.18 -11.32
C CYS A 225 4.55 -2.08 -11.55
N SER A 226 4.12 -2.35 -12.77
CA SER A 226 2.71 -2.36 -13.16
C SER A 226 2.01 -3.56 -12.52
N GLN A 227 0.98 -3.31 -11.71
CA GLN A 227 0.21 -4.40 -11.11
C GLN A 227 -0.65 -5.10 -12.17
N VAL A 228 -0.65 -6.43 -12.19
CA VAL A 228 -1.47 -7.23 -13.14
C VAL A 228 -2.40 -8.25 -12.48
N VAL A 229 -2.45 -8.26 -11.14
CA VAL A 229 -3.53 -8.94 -10.39
C VAL A 229 -4.79 -8.09 -10.38
N TYR A 230 -5.96 -8.73 -10.29
CA TYR A 230 -7.25 -8.02 -10.41
C TYR A 230 -7.40 -6.86 -9.42
N GLU A 231 -7.12 -7.10 -8.13
CA GLU A 231 -7.26 -6.08 -7.09
C GLU A 231 -6.31 -4.90 -7.29
N GLY A 232 -5.06 -5.18 -7.71
CA GLY A 232 -4.09 -4.14 -8.08
C GLY A 232 -4.52 -3.32 -9.29
N LEU A 233 -5.10 -3.94 -10.32
CA LEU A 233 -5.63 -3.22 -11.48
C LEU A 233 -6.89 -2.40 -11.17
N VAL A 234 -7.74 -2.89 -10.27
CA VAL A 234 -8.87 -2.11 -9.75
C VAL A 234 -8.36 -0.89 -8.99
N ASP A 235 -7.30 -1.04 -8.20
CA ASP A 235 -6.67 0.07 -7.51
C ASP A 235 -6.03 1.10 -8.45
N ASP A 236 -5.27 0.63 -9.44
CA ASP A 236 -4.62 1.50 -10.42
C ASP A 236 -5.63 2.27 -11.30
N MET A 237 -6.81 1.68 -11.55
CA MET A 237 -7.80 2.28 -12.46
C MET A 237 -8.87 3.10 -11.73
N PHE A 238 -9.33 2.64 -10.56
CA PHE A 238 -10.49 3.21 -9.86
C PHE A 238 -10.14 3.73 -8.46
N ARG A 239 -8.90 3.53 -7.99
CA ARG A 239 -8.37 3.98 -6.69
C ARG A 239 -9.15 3.44 -5.51
N ILE A 240 -8.63 2.38 -4.88
CA ILE A 240 -9.17 1.85 -3.62
C ILE A 240 -8.80 2.80 -2.48
N LYS A 241 -9.78 3.18 -1.65
CA LYS A 241 -9.60 3.98 -0.43
C LYS A 241 -10.29 3.29 0.73
N CYS A 242 -9.55 2.98 1.79
CA CYS A 242 -10.05 2.29 2.98
C CYS A 242 -10.85 1.00 2.66
N GLY A 243 -10.33 0.17 1.74
CA GLY A 243 -10.98 -1.08 1.31
C GLY A 243 -12.25 -0.90 0.47
N SER A 244 -12.58 0.33 0.05
CA SER A 244 -13.73 0.62 -0.81
C SER A 244 -13.30 1.22 -2.15
N VAL A 245 -14.13 1.02 -3.16
CA VAL A 245 -13.97 1.61 -4.50
C VAL A 245 -15.28 2.26 -4.94
N ASP A 246 -15.20 3.41 -5.61
CA ASP A 246 -16.35 4.09 -6.19
C ASP A 246 -16.41 3.82 -7.70
N PHE A 247 -17.30 2.91 -8.11
CA PHE A 247 -17.49 2.60 -9.52
C PHE A 247 -18.38 3.64 -10.18
N GLY A 248 -17.83 4.38 -11.14
CA GLY A 248 -18.52 5.39 -11.94
C GLY A 248 -19.28 4.82 -13.16
N PRO A 249 -19.79 5.71 -14.03
CA PRO A 249 -20.61 5.33 -15.20
C PRO A 249 -19.95 4.33 -16.14
N ASP A 250 -18.61 4.37 -16.26
CA ASP A 250 -17.83 3.42 -17.08
C ASP A 250 -17.96 1.96 -16.63
N VAL A 251 -18.42 1.72 -15.39
CA VAL A 251 -18.63 0.40 -14.82
C VAL A 251 -20.12 0.14 -14.55
N THR A 252 -20.84 1.14 -14.04
CA THR A 252 -22.24 0.96 -13.66
C THR A 252 -23.21 1.05 -14.82
N SER A 253 -22.77 1.56 -15.99
CA SER A 253 -23.63 1.90 -17.13
C SER A 253 -24.81 2.81 -16.74
N SER A 254 -24.63 3.65 -15.71
CA SER A 254 -25.62 4.59 -15.18
C SER A 254 -24.94 5.87 -14.72
N ASP A 255 -25.66 6.99 -14.68
CA ASP A 255 -25.10 8.28 -14.20
C ASP A 255 -24.73 8.30 -12.71
N ARG A 256 -25.01 7.23 -11.98
CA ARG A 256 -24.75 7.13 -10.54
C ARG A 256 -23.49 6.31 -10.29
N SER A 257 -22.62 6.84 -9.43
CA SER A 257 -21.53 6.06 -8.85
C SER A 257 -22.06 5.11 -7.78
N ILE A 258 -21.45 3.94 -7.69
CA ILE A 258 -21.77 2.92 -6.70
C ILE A 258 -20.50 2.63 -5.90
N LYS A 259 -20.53 3.00 -4.61
CA LYS A 259 -19.51 2.59 -3.63
C LYS A 259 -19.64 1.10 -3.34
N VAL A 260 -18.57 0.37 -3.52
CA VAL A 260 -18.46 -1.06 -3.23
C VAL A 260 -17.36 -1.28 -2.22
N LEU A 261 -17.65 -2.08 -1.21
CA LEU A 261 -16.66 -2.56 -0.27
C LEU A 261 -16.01 -3.83 -0.83
N LEU A 262 -14.68 -3.82 -0.93
CA LEU A 262 -13.88 -4.92 -1.45
C LEU A 262 -13.26 -5.69 -0.29
N ASN A 263 -13.82 -6.86 0.02
CA ASN A 263 -13.32 -7.73 1.09
C ASN A 263 -13.66 -9.20 0.83
N ALA A 264 -13.23 -10.09 1.73
CA ALA A 264 -13.47 -11.53 1.62
C ALA A 264 -14.95 -11.96 1.66
N GLN A 265 -15.88 -11.09 2.11
CA GLN A 265 -17.31 -11.40 2.19
C GLN A 265 -17.97 -11.42 0.80
N ASP A 266 -17.42 -10.67 -0.16
CA ASP A 266 -17.77 -10.83 -1.56
C ASP A 266 -17.17 -12.13 -2.12
N LYS A 267 -18.06 -13.13 -2.32
CA LYS A 267 -17.70 -14.46 -2.83
C LYS A 267 -17.15 -14.45 -4.25
N VAL A 268 -17.46 -13.42 -5.05
CA VAL A 268 -16.89 -13.23 -6.39
C VAL A 268 -15.50 -12.63 -6.24
N PHE A 269 -15.39 -11.51 -5.53
CA PHE A 269 -14.13 -10.80 -5.34
C PHE A 269 -13.04 -11.67 -4.69
N SER A 270 -13.38 -12.39 -3.61
CA SER A 270 -12.46 -13.30 -2.90
C SER A 270 -11.82 -14.36 -3.80
N LYS A 271 -12.46 -14.71 -4.92
CA LYS A 271 -11.96 -15.69 -5.91
C LYS A 271 -11.11 -15.09 -7.01
N ILE A 272 -11.24 -13.79 -7.30
CA ILE A 272 -10.56 -13.15 -8.43
C ILE A 272 -9.48 -12.16 -8.02
N ARG A 273 -9.54 -11.60 -6.81
CA ARG A 273 -8.69 -10.49 -6.35
C ARG A 273 -7.19 -10.71 -6.51
N ASN A 274 -6.74 -11.93 -6.18
CA ASN A 274 -5.32 -12.33 -6.23
C ASN A 274 -4.96 -13.03 -7.55
N GLU A 275 -5.92 -13.19 -8.47
CA GLU A 275 -5.67 -13.89 -9.74
C GLU A 275 -5.05 -12.93 -10.75
N HIS A 276 -4.18 -13.47 -11.60
CA HIS A 276 -3.69 -12.73 -12.76
C HIS A 276 -4.87 -12.34 -13.66
N PHE A 277 -4.88 -11.10 -14.14
CA PHE A 277 -6.02 -10.52 -14.86
C PHE A 277 -6.51 -11.33 -16.05
N SER A 278 -5.59 -11.99 -16.78
CA SER A 278 -5.92 -12.84 -17.93
C SER A 278 -6.89 -13.99 -17.61
N ARG A 279 -7.01 -14.40 -16.34
CA ARG A 279 -7.93 -15.48 -15.90
C ARG A 279 -9.28 -14.95 -15.42
N VAL A 280 -9.36 -13.68 -15.05
CA VAL A 280 -10.52 -13.10 -14.36
C VAL A 280 -11.74 -13.10 -15.25
N PHE A 281 -11.63 -12.64 -16.50
CA PHE A 281 -12.77 -12.54 -17.40
C PHE A 281 -13.43 -13.91 -17.68
N GLY A 282 -12.61 -14.96 -17.88
CA GLY A 282 -13.09 -16.32 -18.07
C GLY A 282 -13.88 -16.83 -16.86
N PHE A 283 -13.36 -16.60 -15.65
CA PHE A 283 -14.03 -16.95 -14.40
C PHE A 283 -15.36 -16.20 -14.22
N LEU A 284 -15.37 -14.88 -14.45
CA LEU A 284 -16.58 -14.04 -14.32
C LEU A 284 -17.67 -14.48 -15.29
N SER A 285 -17.30 -14.79 -16.54
CA SER A 285 -18.22 -15.26 -17.58
C SER A 285 -18.86 -16.60 -17.20
N GLU A 286 -18.06 -17.56 -16.71
CA GLU A 286 -18.57 -18.84 -16.23
C GLU A 286 -19.50 -18.66 -15.03
N LYS A 287 -19.09 -17.83 -14.07
CA LYS A 287 -19.86 -17.52 -12.87
C LYS A 287 -21.21 -16.88 -13.20
N ALA A 288 -21.27 -15.99 -14.20
CA ALA A 288 -22.50 -15.35 -14.66
C ALA A 288 -23.49 -16.38 -15.23
N ARG A 289 -23.03 -17.30 -16.08
CA ARG A 289 -23.86 -18.38 -16.63
C ARG A 289 -24.39 -19.30 -15.53
N ASN A 290 -23.55 -19.66 -14.55
CA ASN A 290 -23.95 -20.50 -13.42
C ASN A 290 -25.00 -19.81 -12.54
N LEU A 291 -24.83 -18.51 -12.28
CA LEU A 291 -25.76 -17.74 -11.46
C LEU A 291 -27.11 -17.54 -12.16
N GLN A 292 -27.09 -17.28 -13.48
CA GLN A 292 -28.30 -17.21 -14.29
C GLN A 292 -29.08 -18.53 -14.26
N ALA A 293 -28.40 -19.67 -14.37
CA ALA A 293 -29.03 -20.98 -14.25
C ALA A 293 -29.69 -21.20 -12.87
N GLN A 294 -29.10 -20.69 -11.79
CA GLN A 294 -29.71 -20.74 -10.45
C GLN A 294 -30.97 -19.88 -10.35
N TYR A 295 -31.00 -18.71 -11.00
CA TYR A 295 -32.20 -17.89 -11.11
C TYR A 295 -33.31 -18.58 -11.89
N ASP A 296 -32.99 -19.26 -12.99
CA ASP A 296 -33.99 -19.90 -13.84
C ASP A 296 -34.64 -21.14 -13.20
N ARG A 297 -34.01 -21.75 -12.19
CA ARG A 297 -34.61 -22.84 -11.37
C ARG A 297 -35.92 -22.44 -10.71
N ARG A 298 -36.17 -21.14 -10.48
CA ARG A 298 -37.44 -20.63 -9.93
C ARG A 298 -38.66 -21.02 -10.78
N ARG A 299 -38.48 -21.29 -12.08
CA ARG A 299 -39.58 -21.56 -13.01
C ARG A 299 -40.21 -22.95 -12.84
N GLY A 300 -39.60 -23.85 -12.04
CA GLY A 300 -40.06 -25.22 -11.83
C GLY A 300 -40.29 -25.62 -10.37
N MET A 301 -40.32 -24.66 -9.44
CA MET A 301 -40.49 -24.93 -8.00
C MET A 301 -41.97 -25.03 -7.61
N ASP A 302 -42.28 -25.94 -6.67
CA ASP A 302 -43.58 -25.93 -6.01
C ASP A 302 -43.72 -24.75 -5.02
N ILE A 303 -44.92 -24.54 -4.49
CA ILE A 303 -45.22 -23.39 -3.60
C ILE A 303 -44.37 -23.41 -2.32
N LYS A 304 -44.08 -24.59 -1.76
CA LYS A 304 -43.29 -24.74 -0.54
C LYS A 304 -41.81 -24.44 -0.81
N GLN A 305 -41.28 -24.97 -1.90
CA GLN A 305 -39.93 -24.71 -2.39
C GLN A 305 -39.74 -23.23 -2.75
N MET A 306 -40.72 -22.61 -3.40
CA MET A 306 -40.70 -21.18 -3.74
C MET A 306 -40.66 -20.30 -2.48
N LYS A 307 -41.43 -20.65 -1.44
CA LYS A 307 -41.40 -19.93 -0.16
C LYS A 307 -40.02 -20.02 0.50
N THR A 308 -39.40 -21.21 0.50
CA THR A 308 -38.04 -21.41 1.00
C THR A 308 -37.03 -20.61 0.19
N PHE A 309 -37.08 -20.68 -1.14
CA PHE A 309 -36.18 -19.96 -2.04
C PHE A 309 -36.25 -18.44 -1.84
N VAL A 310 -37.46 -17.87 -1.81
CA VAL A 310 -37.66 -16.42 -1.62
C VAL A 310 -37.18 -15.96 -0.25
N SER A 311 -37.41 -16.76 0.80
CA SER A 311 -37.05 -16.38 2.17
C SER A 311 -35.57 -16.59 2.51
N GLN A 312 -34.92 -17.59 1.92
CA GLN A 312 -33.57 -18.01 2.35
C GLN A 312 -32.48 -17.75 1.29
N GLU A 313 -32.78 -17.82 -0.01
CA GLU A 313 -31.75 -17.83 -1.06
C GLU A 313 -31.75 -16.56 -1.92
N LEU A 314 -32.93 -16.00 -2.23
CA LEU A 314 -33.08 -14.92 -3.20
C LEU A 314 -32.30 -13.64 -2.84
N LYS A 315 -32.22 -13.30 -1.55
CA LYS A 315 -31.48 -12.11 -1.10
C LYS A 315 -29.99 -12.23 -1.42
N GLY A 316 -29.38 -13.37 -1.08
CA GLY A 316 -27.97 -13.65 -1.36
C GLY A 316 -27.69 -13.70 -2.86
N LEU A 317 -28.55 -14.38 -3.63
CA LEU A 317 -28.46 -14.44 -5.09
C LEU A 317 -28.55 -13.07 -5.75
N LYS A 318 -29.38 -12.15 -5.25
CA LYS A 318 -29.47 -10.76 -5.76
C LYS A 318 -28.21 -9.97 -5.48
N GLN A 319 -27.65 -10.09 -4.28
CA GLN A 319 -26.41 -9.43 -3.92
C GLN A 319 -25.24 -9.95 -4.77
N GLU A 320 -25.10 -11.27 -4.90
CA GLU A 320 -24.04 -11.88 -5.71
C GLU A 320 -24.18 -11.51 -7.20
N HIS A 321 -25.41 -11.47 -7.75
CA HIS A 321 -25.63 -10.97 -9.12
C HIS A 321 -25.17 -9.52 -9.27
N ARG A 322 -25.53 -8.64 -8.33
CA ARG A 322 -25.17 -7.22 -8.39
C ARG A 322 -23.66 -7.02 -8.36
N LEU A 323 -22.97 -7.67 -7.44
CA LEU A 323 -21.50 -7.57 -7.30
C LEU A 323 -20.80 -8.17 -8.52
N LEU A 324 -21.28 -9.31 -9.02
CA LEU A 324 -20.78 -9.91 -10.26
C LEU A 324 -20.89 -8.96 -11.45
N SER A 325 -22.04 -8.30 -11.64
CA SER A 325 -22.22 -7.31 -12.72
C SER A 325 -21.25 -6.13 -12.60
N LEU A 326 -20.98 -5.65 -11.39
CA LEU A 326 -20.00 -4.57 -11.16
C LEU A 326 -18.57 -5.04 -11.48
N HIS A 327 -18.19 -6.25 -11.09
CA HIS A 327 -16.88 -6.80 -11.43
C HIS A 327 -16.69 -7.05 -12.92
N ILE A 328 -17.75 -7.44 -13.64
CA ILE A 328 -17.74 -7.54 -15.11
C ILE A 328 -17.52 -6.16 -15.73
N GLY A 329 -18.30 -5.14 -15.34
CA GLY A 329 -18.11 -3.78 -15.86
C GLY A 329 -16.72 -3.21 -15.55
N ALA A 330 -16.18 -3.47 -14.35
CA ALA A 330 -14.82 -3.10 -14.00
C ALA A 330 -13.80 -3.82 -14.89
N CYS A 331 -13.97 -5.12 -15.13
CA CYS A 331 -13.10 -5.90 -16.02
C CYS A 331 -13.13 -5.36 -17.46
N GLU A 332 -14.31 -5.06 -18.01
CA GLU A 332 -14.46 -4.50 -19.35
C GLU A 332 -13.78 -3.13 -19.47
N SER A 333 -13.95 -2.28 -18.46
CA SER A 333 -13.33 -0.95 -18.41
C SER A 333 -11.80 -1.05 -18.30
N ILE A 334 -11.28 -1.96 -17.47
CA ILE A 334 -9.84 -2.27 -17.38
C ILE A 334 -9.32 -2.76 -18.72
N MET A 335 -9.99 -3.71 -19.38
CA MET A 335 -9.59 -4.19 -20.70
C MET A 335 -9.51 -3.04 -21.70
N LYS A 336 -10.54 -2.19 -21.80
CA LYS A 336 -10.57 -1.05 -22.74
C LYS A 336 -9.39 -0.09 -22.57
N LYS A 337 -8.86 0.07 -21.35
CA LYS A 337 -7.72 0.96 -21.06
C LYS A 337 -6.37 0.25 -21.18
N LYS A 338 -6.27 -0.99 -20.66
CA LYS A 338 -5.00 -1.74 -20.48
C LYS A 338 -4.72 -2.75 -21.60
N THR A 339 -5.60 -2.96 -22.57
CA THR A 339 -5.28 -3.73 -23.79
C THR A 339 -4.90 -2.83 -24.97
N LYS A 340 -4.75 -1.52 -24.74
CA LYS A 340 -4.21 -0.61 -25.74
C LYS A 340 -2.75 -0.93 -26.03
N GLN A 341 -2.34 -0.75 -27.28
CA GLN A 341 -0.97 -0.99 -27.73
C GLN A 341 0.07 -0.26 -26.85
N ASP A 342 -0.19 1.00 -26.50
CA ASP A 342 0.71 1.78 -25.63
C ASP A 342 0.97 1.10 -24.27
N PHE A 343 -0.02 0.42 -23.67
CA PHE A 343 0.19 -0.28 -22.38
C PHE A 343 1.03 -1.55 -22.54
N GLN A 344 0.85 -2.29 -23.64
CA GLN A 344 1.65 -3.48 -23.91
C GLN A 344 3.11 -3.13 -24.19
N GLU A 345 3.36 -2.02 -24.91
CA GLU A 345 4.70 -1.49 -25.12
C GLU A 345 5.35 -1.02 -23.81
N LEU A 346 4.58 -0.37 -22.94
CA LEU A 346 5.02 0.04 -21.60
C LEU A 346 5.37 -1.17 -20.71
N LEU A 347 4.55 -2.22 -20.69
CA LEU A 347 4.88 -3.46 -19.97
C LEU A 347 6.12 -4.15 -20.54
N LYS A 348 6.26 -4.19 -21.87
CA LYS A 348 7.44 -4.75 -22.53
C LYS A 348 8.71 -4.00 -22.10
N ALA A 349 8.70 -2.67 -22.17
CA ALA A 349 9.82 -1.84 -21.74
C ALA A 349 10.13 -2.03 -20.25
N GLU A 350 9.12 -2.13 -19.40
CA GLU A 350 9.28 -2.43 -17.97
C GLU A 350 9.97 -3.79 -17.73
N HIS A 351 9.50 -4.86 -18.38
CA HIS A 351 10.10 -6.18 -18.25
C HIS A 351 11.55 -6.21 -18.76
N THR A 352 11.83 -5.55 -19.88
CA THR A 352 13.19 -5.39 -20.42
C THR A 352 14.15 -4.75 -19.40
N LEU A 353 13.69 -3.72 -18.66
CA LEU A 353 14.50 -3.11 -17.58
C LEU A 353 14.76 -4.08 -16.43
N LEU A 354 13.74 -4.84 -16.01
CA LEU A 354 13.85 -5.81 -14.91
C LEU A 354 14.82 -6.95 -15.26
N GLU A 355 14.81 -7.40 -16.51
CA GLU A 355 15.73 -8.43 -17.00
C GLU A 355 17.16 -7.89 -17.21
N GLY A 356 17.30 -6.57 -17.40
CA GLY A 356 18.57 -5.88 -17.62
C GLY A 356 19.10 -6.04 -19.05
N PHE A 357 18.19 -6.04 -20.04
CA PHE A 357 18.50 -6.08 -21.48
C PHE A 357 18.08 -4.76 -22.16
N ASP A 358 18.54 -4.54 -23.39
CA ASP A 358 18.08 -3.48 -24.31
C ASP A 358 17.85 -2.09 -23.69
N ILE A 359 18.74 -1.68 -22.79
CA ILE A 359 18.65 -0.43 -22.04
C ILE A 359 18.56 0.80 -22.98
N ARG A 360 19.28 0.77 -24.11
CA ARG A 360 19.23 1.85 -25.11
C ARG A 360 17.87 1.96 -25.80
N GLU A 361 17.24 0.83 -26.13
CA GLU A 361 15.89 0.81 -26.71
C GLU A 361 14.89 1.36 -25.69
N THR A 362 15.03 0.96 -24.42
CA THR A 362 14.16 1.46 -23.36
C THR A 362 14.33 2.96 -23.11
N ILE A 363 15.56 3.49 -23.17
CA ILE A 363 15.77 4.95 -23.13
C ILE A 363 15.02 5.63 -24.28
N GLY A 364 15.11 5.10 -25.51
CA GLY A 364 14.39 5.63 -26.66
C GLY A 364 12.86 5.58 -26.48
N PHE A 365 12.34 4.50 -25.90
CA PHE A 365 10.92 4.39 -25.53
C PHE A 365 10.52 5.48 -24.53
N ILE A 366 11.33 5.73 -23.50
CA ILE A 366 11.06 6.77 -22.48
C ILE A 366 11.09 8.17 -23.12
N GLU A 367 12.07 8.46 -24.00
CA GLU A 367 12.14 9.72 -24.73
C GLU A 367 10.87 9.95 -25.56
N GLU A 368 10.44 8.95 -26.33
CA GLU A 368 9.20 9.03 -27.12
C GLU A 368 7.97 9.24 -26.24
N HIS A 369 7.89 8.54 -25.11
CA HIS A 369 6.78 8.68 -24.16
C HIS A 369 6.70 10.10 -23.55
N ILE A 370 7.85 10.71 -23.26
CA ILE A 370 7.97 12.10 -22.78
C ILE A 370 7.60 13.09 -23.90
N ASN A 371 8.11 12.88 -25.12
CA ASN A 371 7.89 13.77 -26.25
C ASN A 371 6.43 13.77 -26.72
N ARG A 372 5.76 12.61 -26.65
CA ARG A 372 4.31 12.46 -26.91
C ARG A 372 3.43 12.98 -25.77
N GLN A 373 4.02 13.37 -24.63
CA GLN A 373 3.31 13.82 -23.43
C GLN A 373 2.24 12.82 -22.94
N VAL A 374 2.52 11.51 -23.01
CA VAL A 374 1.51 10.48 -22.69
C VAL A 374 1.01 10.60 -21.25
N SER A 375 1.94 10.63 -20.28
CA SER A 375 1.62 10.86 -18.87
C SER A 375 2.88 11.23 -18.08
N PRO A 376 2.88 12.31 -17.28
CA PRO A 376 4.03 12.71 -16.48
C PRO A 376 4.42 11.64 -15.45
N ILE A 377 3.44 11.07 -14.75
CA ILE A 377 3.67 10.06 -13.71
C ILE A 377 4.20 8.76 -14.32
N GLU A 378 3.67 8.30 -15.46
CA GLU A 378 4.17 7.08 -16.11
C GLU A 378 5.57 7.28 -16.69
N SER A 379 5.86 8.45 -17.27
CA SER A 379 7.22 8.81 -17.70
C SER A 379 8.21 8.81 -16.52
N LEU A 380 7.85 9.43 -15.39
CA LEU A 380 8.68 9.40 -14.17
C LEU A 380 8.89 7.99 -13.64
N ARG A 381 7.84 7.16 -13.66
CA ARG A 381 7.92 5.76 -13.23
C ARG A 381 8.96 4.99 -14.02
N MET A 382 8.95 5.12 -15.35
CA MET A 382 9.93 4.45 -16.21
C MET A 382 11.35 5.01 -16.02
N LEU A 383 11.51 6.33 -15.82
CA LEU A 383 12.79 6.94 -15.46
C LEU A 383 13.35 6.38 -14.14
N CYS A 384 12.50 6.26 -13.12
CA CYS A 384 12.89 5.72 -11.82
C CYS A 384 13.24 4.23 -11.91
N LEU A 385 12.44 3.43 -12.63
CA LEU A 385 12.76 2.02 -12.85
C LEU A 385 14.10 1.87 -13.56
N LEU A 386 14.35 2.61 -14.63
CA LEU A 386 15.64 2.59 -15.33
C LEU A 386 16.80 2.96 -14.39
N SER A 387 16.62 4.00 -13.57
CA SER A 387 17.63 4.39 -12.58
C SER A 387 17.88 3.28 -11.55
N LEU A 388 16.83 2.67 -11.00
CA LEU A 388 16.96 1.62 -9.99
C LEU A 388 17.58 0.33 -10.54
N THR A 389 17.25 -0.05 -11.77
CA THR A 389 17.80 -1.27 -12.39
C THR A 389 19.26 -1.09 -12.84
N GLU A 390 19.69 0.15 -13.12
CA GLU A 390 21.04 0.46 -13.63
C GLU A 390 21.96 1.19 -12.62
N ASN A 391 21.57 1.29 -11.34
CA ASN A 391 22.30 2.04 -10.30
C ASN A 391 22.55 3.52 -10.68
N GLY A 392 21.49 4.18 -11.14
CA GLY A 392 21.51 5.55 -11.66
C GLY A 392 21.66 5.60 -13.17
N LEU A 393 21.40 6.77 -13.73
CA LEU A 393 21.54 7.04 -15.17
C LEU A 393 22.92 7.60 -15.50
N ALA A 394 23.44 7.28 -16.68
CA ALA A 394 24.65 7.92 -17.18
C ALA A 394 24.47 9.45 -17.20
N PRO A 395 25.48 10.28 -16.81
CA PRO A 395 25.30 11.73 -16.67
C PRO A 395 24.83 12.46 -17.95
N LYS A 396 25.12 11.91 -19.12
CA LYS A 396 24.61 12.42 -20.40
C LYS A 396 23.10 12.16 -20.55
N ASP A 397 22.70 10.92 -20.31
CA ASP A 397 21.32 10.46 -20.48
C ASP A 397 20.43 11.10 -19.40
N PHE A 398 20.90 11.20 -18.15
CA PHE A 398 20.19 11.92 -17.07
C PHE A 398 19.89 13.38 -17.45
N ARG A 399 20.90 14.12 -17.93
CA ARG A 399 20.73 15.53 -18.33
C ARG A 399 19.78 15.67 -19.51
N SER A 400 19.88 14.77 -20.50
CA SER A 400 19.00 14.75 -21.67
C SER A 400 17.55 14.50 -21.27
N LEU A 401 17.29 13.41 -20.56
CA LEU A 401 15.95 13.00 -20.14
C LEU A 401 15.31 14.00 -19.19
N LYS A 402 16.09 14.56 -18.24
CA LYS A 402 15.61 15.64 -17.37
C LYS A 402 15.22 16.89 -18.17
N ALA A 403 16.04 17.30 -19.14
CA ALA A 403 15.73 18.46 -19.96
C ALA A 403 14.46 18.26 -20.79
N GLN A 404 14.33 17.11 -21.46
CA GLN A 404 13.14 16.73 -22.23
C GLN A 404 11.91 16.70 -21.31
N TYR A 405 12.00 16.06 -20.15
CA TYR A 405 10.88 15.96 -19.21
C TYR A 405 10.40 17.35 -18.74
N LEU A 406 11.31 18.24 -18.34
CA LEU A 406 10.97 19.59 -17.88
C LEU A 406 10.38 20.46 -19.00
N GLN A 407 10.86 20.28 -20.24
CA GLN A 407 10.30 20.97 -21.41
C GLN A 407 8.91 20.46 -21.77
N SER A 408 8.67 19.15 -21.64
CA SER A 408 7.38 18.52 -21.96
C SER A 408 6.32 18.75 -20.89
N TYR A 409 6.67 18.64 -19.60
CA TYR A 409 5.69 18.62 -18.50
C TYR A 409 5.74 19.84 -17.58
N GLY A 410 6.77 20.67 -17.69
CA GLY A 410 6.87 21.94 -16.97
C GLY A 410 8.04 22.03 -15.99
N PRO A 411 8.56 23.25 -15.73
CA PRO A 411 9.72 23.49 -14.86
C PRO A 411 9.45 23.22 -13.37
N GLU A 412 8.19 23.16 -12.94
CA GLU A 412 7.80 22.81 -11.56
C GLU A 412 8.35 21.45 -11.13
N HIS A 413 8.51 20.52 -12.07
CA HIS A 413 9.06 19.20 -11.83
C HIS A 413 10.57 19.23 -11.53
N LEU A 414 11.22 20.38 -11.54
CA LEU A 414 12.58 20.52 -11.02
C LEU A 414 12.66 20.10 -9.54
N LEU A 415 11.65 20.44 -8.74
CA LEU A 415 11.53 20.00 -7.35
C LEU A 415 11.25 18.50 -7.26
N THR A 416 10.40 17.96 -8.14
CA THR A 416 10.16 16.50 -8.25
C THR A 416 11.47 15.75 -8.50
N PHE A 417 12.30 16.18 -9.46
CA PHE A 417 13.61 15.57 -9.72
C PHE A 417 14.56 15.69 -8.53
N HIS A 418 14.49 16.79 -7.78
CA HIS A 418 15.27 16.94 -6.56
C HIS A 418 14.84 15.92 -5.49
N ASN A 419 13.53 15.77 -5.27
CA ASN A 419 12.96 14.81 -4.32
C ASN A 419 13.28 13.36 -4.71
N LEU A 420 13.13 13.00 -5.98
CA LEU A 420 13.46 11.66 -6.49
C LEU A 420 14.96 11.34 -6.34
N LYS A 421 15.84 12.33 -6.52
CA LYS A 421 17.28 12.17 -6.27
C LYS A 421 17.58 11.96 -4.79
N ARG A 422 16.91 12.69 -3.89
CA ARG A 422 17.04 12.52 -2.43
C ARG A 422 16.60 11.13 -1.96
N LEU A 423 15.53 10.59 -2.55
CA LEU A 423 15.02 9.25 -2.28
C LEU A 423 15.87 8.12 -2.90
N GLY A 424 16.83 8.44 -3.76
CA GLY A 424 17.59 7.45 -4.52
C GLY A 424 16.84 6.82 -5.70
N LEU A 425 15.59 7.23 -5.96
CA LEU A 425 14.73 6.73 -7.03
C LEU A 425 15.22 7.11 -8.43
N LEU A 426 15.76 8.32 -8.59
CA LEU A 426 16.28 8.83 -9.85
C LEU A 426 17.60 9.57 -9.64
N THR A 427 18.71 8.89 -9.92
CA THR A 427 20.06 9.37 -9.61
C THR A 427 20.96 9.38 -10.84
N GLU A 428 22.05 10.12 -10.73
CA GLU A 428 23.15 10.10 -11.71
C GLU A 428 24.19 9.08 -11.25
N GLN A 429 24.73 8.29 -12.17
CA GLN A 429 25.83 7.38 -11.86
C GLN A 429 27.07 8.17 -11.41
N VAL A 430 27.59 7.86 -10.22
CA VAL A 430 28.84 8.42 -9.73
C VAL A 430 30.02 7.61 -10.27
N PRO A 431 31.03 8.24 -10.91
CA PRO A 431 32.24 7.55 -11.33
C PRO A 431 32.97 6.92 -10.12
N GLY A 432 33.17 5.60 -10.15
CA GLY A 432 33.97 4.88 -9.14
C GLY A 432 33.18 4.03 -8.13
N GLU A 433 31.86 4.22 -7.98
CA GLU A 433 31.03 3.40 -7.08
C GLU A 433 30.59 2.05 -7.68
N THR A 434 30.74 1.87 -9.00
CA THR A 434 30.35 0.66 -9.74
C THR A 434 31.44 -0.42 -9.81
N LEU A 435 32.32 -0.48 -8.80
CA LEU A 435 33.38 -1.49 -8.73
C LEU A 435 32.86 -2.73 -7.98
N THR A 436 32.33 -3.71 -8.70
CA THR A 436 32.17 -5.05 -8.11
C THR A 436 33.54 -5.73 -8.00
N ALA A 437 33.75 -6.53 -6.95
CA ALA A 437 35.01 -7.19 -6.61
C ALA A 437 35.68 -8.03 -7.74
N VAL A 438 34.97 -8.28 -8.85
CA VAL A 438 35.42 -9.07 -10.00
C VAL A 438 36.45 -8.33 -10.86
N GLU A 439 36.43 -6.99 -10.92
CA GLU A 439 37.41 -6.23 -11.72
C GLU A 439 38.83 -6.28 -11.15
N SER A 440 39.00 -6.52 -9.84
CA SER A 440 40.34 -6.64 -9.23
C SER A 440 41.20 -7.76 -9.85
N LYS A 441 40.57 -8.77 -10.46
CA LYS A 441 41.26 -9.89 -11.12
C LYS A 441 41.37 -9.74 -12.64
N VAL A 442 40.46 -9.00 -13.29
CA VAL A 442 40.39 -8.92 -14.77
C VAL A 442 41.09 -7.66 -15.31
N SER A 443 41.11 -6.55 -14.57
CA SER A 443 41.84 -5.33 -14.97
C SER A 443 43.36 -5.53 -15.01
N LYS A 444 43.88 -6.62 -14.41
CA LYS A 444 45.28 -7.05 -14.56
C LYS A 444 45.59 -7.78 -15.87
N LEU A 445 44.58 -8.16 -16.67
CA LEU A 445 44.74 -9.00 -17.86
C LEU A 445 44.57 -8.25 -19.19
N VAL A 446 44.07 -7.01 -19.18
CA VAL A 446 43.90 -6.21 -20.41
C VAL A 446 44.92 -5.08 -20.43
N THR A 447 46.19 -5.45 -20.60
CA THR A 447 47.21 -4.54 -21.12
C THR A 447 47.43 -4.88 -22.58
N ASP A 448 46.62 -4.35 -23.48
CA ASP A 448 47.08 -4.12 -24.85
C ASP A 448 46.19 -3.16 -25.65
N ARG A 449 46.84 -2.41 -26.55
CA ARG A 449 46.42 -1.19 -27.27
C ARG A 449 45.15 -1.28 -28.15
N ALA A 450 44.33 -2.32 -28.03
CA ALA A 450 43.02 -2.45 -28.68
C ALA A 450 41.82 -2.09 -27.75
N ALA A 451 42.08 -1.57 -26.55
CA ALA A 451 41.08 -1.33 -25.51
C ALA A 451 40.09 -0.17 -25.80
N GLY A 452 40.39 0.77 -26.69
CA GLY A 452 39.60 2.01 -26.81
C GLY A 452 38.15 1.85 -27.27
N LYS A 453 37.86 0.90 -28.19
CA LYS A 453 36.49 0.67 -28.70
C LYS A 453 35.79 -0.53 -28.06
N LEU A 454 36.57 -1.49 -27.53
CA LEU A 454 36.04 -2.63 -26.80
C LEU A 454 35.75 -2.29 -25.34
N SER A 455 36.46 -1.33 -24.72
CA SER A 455 36.25 -0.98 -23.31
C SER A 455 34.93 -0.28 -23.03
N ASP A 456 34.36 0.50 -23.95
CA ASP A 456 33.02 1.11 -23.74
C ASP A 456 31.90 0.06 -23.80
N ALA A 457 32.01 -0.94 -24.69
CA ALA A 457 31.07 -2.05 -24.75
C ALA A 457 31.27 -3.06 -23.61
N PHE A 458 32.52 -3.29 -23.17
CA PHE A 458 32.83 -4.19 -22.06
C PHE A 458 32.61 -3.57 -20.68
N SER A 459 32.77 -2.25 -20.52
CA SER A 459 32.48 -1.55 -19.27
C SER A 459 30.97 -1.44 -19.00
N SER A 460 30.13 -1.45 -20.04
CA SER A 460 28.68 -1.65 -19.86
C SER A 460 28.32 -3.11 -19.51
N LEU A 461 29.10 -4.09 -19.99
CA LEU A 461 28.93 -5.51 -19.62
C LEU A 461 29.44 -5.85 -18.20
N ALA A 462 30.38 -5.08 -17.63
CA ALA A 462 31.08 -5.41 -16.39
C ALA A 462 30.54 -4.71 -15.13
N LYS A 463 29.75 -3.64 -15.27
CA LYS A 463 29.11 -2.94 -14.13
C LYS A 463 27.81 -3.66 -13.77
N LYS A 464 27.86 -4.57 -12.81
CA LYS A 464 26.63 -5.16 -12.27
C LYS A 464 25.97 -4.16 -11.32
N SER A 465 24.77 -3.70 -11.68
CA SER A 465 23.93 -2.94 -10.76
C SER A 465 23.57 -3.76 -9.52
N HIS A 466 23.23 -3.08 -8.42
CA HIS A 466 22.81 -3.73 -7.19
C HIS A 466 21.58 -4.58 -7.42
N PHE A 467 20.58 -4.02 -8.12
CA PHE A 467 19.37 -4.74 -8.50
C PHE A 467 19.71 -6.04 -9.26
N ARG A 468 20.56 -6.00 -10.29
CA ARG A 468 20.93 -7.20 -11.04
C ARG A 468 21.70 -8.22 -10.19
N GLY A 469 22.55 -7.75 -9.28
CA GLY A 469 23.26 -8.59 -8.32
C GLY A 469 22.30 -9.33 -7.39
N ILE A 470 21.34 -8.61 -6.81
CA ILE A 470 20.30 -9.15 -5.94
C ILE A 470 19.39 -10.09 -6.73
N SER A 471 18.91 -9.68 -7.90
CA SER A 471 18.07 -10.49 -8.79
C SER A 471 18.70 -11.82 -9.14
N LYS A 472 20.00 -11.85 -9.41
CA LYS A 472 20.72 -13.11 -9.67
C LYS A 472 20.81 -14.00 -8.44
N LYS A 473 21.05 -13.42 -7.26
CA LYS A 473 21.24 -14.18 -6.01
C LYS A 473 19.96 -14.76 -5.46
N LEU A 474 18.88 -13.99 -5.53
CA LEU A 474 17.56 -14.38 -5.04
C LEU A 474 16.71 -15.06 -6.10
N GLY A 475 17.14 -15.05 -7.38
CA GLY A 475 16.35 -15.57 -8.49
C GLY A 475 15.07 -14.77 -8.73
N LEU A 476 15.17 -13.42 -8.69
CA LEU A 476 14.00 -12.54 -8.85
C LEU A 476 13.46 -12.52 -10.27
N ILE A 477 14.28 -12.86 -11.26
CA ILE A 477 13.85 -13.01 -12.65
C ILE A 477 13.71 -14.50 -12.93
N PRO A 478 12.48 -15.03 -13.03
CA PRO A 478 12.25 -16.44 -13.28
C PRO A 478 12.89 -16.88 -14.58
N ARG A 479 13.63 -17.99 -14.56
CA ARG A 479 14.13 -18.63 -15.78
C ARG A 479 13.09 -19.65 -16.22
N VAL A 480 12.37 -19.37 -17.29
CA VAL A 480 11.39 -20.29 -17.89
C VAL A 480 11.88 -20.63 -19.28
N ASP A 481 11.90 -21.92 -19.62
CA ASP A 481 12.04 -22.35 -21.00
C ASP A 481 10.68 -22.18 -21.70
N GLY A 482 10.52 -21.11 -22.47
CA GLY A 482 9.25 -20.76 -23.13
C GLY A 482 8.39 -19.77 -22.35
N GLU A 483 7.10 -19.72 -22.66
CA GLU A 483 6.14 -18.79 -22.04
C GLU A 483 5.80 -19.19 -20.60
N TYR A 484 5.71 -18.20 -19.70
CA TYR A 484 5.30 -18.42 -18.32
C TYR A 484 3.80 -18.80 -18.26
N ASP A 485 3.47 -19.94 -17.65
CA ASP A 485 2.07 -20.36 -17.50
C ASP A 485 1.37 -19.59 -16.38
N LEU A 486 0.59 -18.59 -16.77
CA LEU A 486 -0.20 -17.77 -15.85
C LEU A 486 -1.46 -18.49 -15.34
N LYS A 487 -1.89 -19.60 -15.97
CA LYS A 487 -3.05 -20.39 -15.51
C LYS A 487 -2.70 -21.21 -14.29
N THR A 488 -1.46 -21.68 -14.23
CA THR A 488 -0.94 -22.53 -13.16
C THR A 488 0.39 -21.95 -12.69
N PRO A 489 0.36 -20.80 -11.98
CA PRO A 489 1.59 -20.11 -11.58
C PRO A 489 2.40 -20.97 -10.62
N ARG A 490 3.72 -21.04 -10.87
CA ARG A 490 4.66 -21.88 -10.11
C ARG A 490 5.34 -21.14 -8.96
N ASP A 491 5.35 -19.82 -9.01
CA ASP A 491 6.05 -18.94 -8.08
C ASP A 491 5.31 -17.59 -8.00
N MET A 492 5.77 -16.73 -7.07
CA MET A 492 5.19 -15.41 -6.84
C MET A 492 5.31 -14.46 -8.05
N ALA A 493 6.08 -14.78 -9.09
CA ALA A 493 6.30 -13.87 -10.22
C ALA A 493 5.04 -13.65 -11.07
N TYR A 494 4.02 -14.51 -10.92
CA TYR A 494 2.76 -14.36 -11.62
C TYR A 494 2.09 -13.00 -11.39
N VAL A 495 2.35 -12.34 -10.26
CA VAL A 495 1.81 -11.00 -9.95
C VAL A 495 2.39 -9.89 -10.85
N PHE A 496 3.46 -10.21 -11.60
CA PHE A 496 4.09 -9.40 -12.63
C PHE A 496 4.32 -10.21 -13.92
N SER A 497 3.33 -11.01 -14.31
CA SER A 497 3.32 -11.79 -15.56
C SER A 497 4.50 -12.76 -15.75
N GLY A 498 5.18 -13.16 -14.67
CA GLY A 498 6.37 -14.01 -14.73
C GLY A 498 7.68 -13.27 -15.00
N ALA A 499 7.67 -11.94 -15.14
CA ALA A 499 8.88 -11.16 -15.40
C ALA A 499 9.72 -10.94 -14.13
N TYR A 500 9.07 -10.86 -12.97
CA TYR A 500 9.72 -10.47 -11.72
C TYR A 500 9.00 -11.02 -10.49
N VAL A 501 9.77 -11.52 -9.54
CA VAL A 501 9.32 -11.84 -8.18
C VAL A 501 9.56 -10.60 -7.30
N PRO A 502 8.54 -10.07 -6.60
CA PRO A 502 8.74 -8.95 -5.68
C PRO A 502 9.88 -9.19 -4.70
N LEU A 503 10.86 -8.29 -4.64
CA LEU A 503 12.04 -8.44 -3.79
C LEU A 503 11.65 -8.54 -2.32
N SER A 504 10.76 -7.67 -1.83
CA SER A 504 10.23 -7.68 -0.47
C SER A 504 9.66 -9.06 -0.08
N CYS A 505 8.86 -9.64 -0.98
CA CYS A 505 8.23 -10.95 -0.77
C CYS A 505 9.26 -12.09 -0.82
N LYS A 506 10.25 -12.00 -1.73
CA LYS A 506 11.32 -12.99 -1.82
C LYS A 506 12.24 -12.96 -0.60
N LEU A 507 12.52 -11.78 -0.04
CA LEU A 507 13.27 -11.66 1.22
C LEU A 507 12.54 -12.39 2.36
N ILE A 508 11.23 -12.15 2.50
CA ILE A 508 10.41 -12.85 3.50
C ILE A 508 10.48 -14.36 3.31
N GLU A 509 10.29 -14.86 2.08
CA GLU A 509 10.42 -16.30 1.79
C GLU A 509 11.78 -16.85 2.22
N GLN A 510 12.86 -16.18 1.82
CA GLN A 510 14.23 -16.64 2.05
C GLN A 510 14.61 -16.62 3.53
N VAL A 511 14.15 -15.63 4.29
CA VAL A 511 14.39 -15.54 5.73
C VAL A 511 13.52 -16.54 6.50
N LEU A 512 12.26 -16.75 6.10
CA LEU A 512 11.40 -17.78 6.69
C LEU A 512 12.00 -19.19 6.53
N GLU A 513 12.51 -19.50 5.33
CA GLU A 513 13.14 -20.79 5.03
C GLU A 513 14.40 -21.02 5.88
N ARG A 514 15.22 -19.98 6.06
CA ARG A 514 16.49 -20.06 6.81
C ARG A 514 16.34 -19.80 8.28
N LYS A 515 15.19 -19.28 8.72
CA LYS A 515 14.94 -18.79 10.07
C LYS A 515 15.91 -17.68 10.52
N SER A 516 16.66 -17.07 9.60
CA SER A 516 17.77 -16.15 9.84
C SER A 516 18.12 -15.39 8.55
N TRP A 517 18.84 -14.28 8.68
CA TRP A 517 19.48 -13.55 7.58
C TRP A 517 20.79 -14.20 7.11
N LEU A 518 21.28 -15.24 7.80
CA LEU A 518 22.50 -15.96 7.45
C LEU A 518 22.44 -16.49 6.00
N GLY A 519 23.50 -16.25 5.22
CA GLY A 519 23.55 -16.58 3.79
C GLY A 519 22.94 -15.53 2.86
N LEU A 520 22.40 -14.43 3.41
CA LEU A 520 21.88 -13.26 2.67
C LEU A 520 22.75 -12.01 2.86
N GLU A 521 23.94 -12.11 3.46
CA GLU A 521 24.78 -10.98 3.88
C GLU A 521 25.12 -10.06 2.69
N GLU A 522 25.45 -10.64 1.54
CA GLU A 522 25.76 -9.84 0.35
C GLU A 522 24.51 -9.16 -0.21
N VAL A 523 23.35 -9.80 -0.14
CA VAL A 523 22.07 -9.20 -0.57
C VAL A 523 21.75 -8.01 0.33
N VAL A 524 21.80 -8.22 1.64
CA VAL A 524 21.52 -7.18 2.63
C VAL A 524 22.49 -6.01 2.51
N ARG A 525 23.79 -6.28 2.28
CA ARG A 525 24.78 -5.23 2.00
C ARG A 525 24.43 -4.40 0.76
N LEU A 526 23.95 -5.03 -0.31
CA LEU A 526 23.51 -4.32 -1.53
C LEU A 526 22.24 -3.50 -1.32
N LEU A 527 21.44 -3.84 -0.30
CA LEU A 527 20.24 -3.12 0.13
C LEU A 527 20.51 -2.03 1.16
N GLY A 528 21.78 -1.80 1.53
CA GLY A 528 22.15 -0.78 2.51
C GLY A 528 22.15 -1.23 3.98
N GLY A 529 21.96 -2.53 4.25
CA GLY A 529 22.04 -3.12 5.59
C GLY A 529 20.81 -2.86 6.47
N ASN A 530 21.04 -2.81 7.79
CA ASN A 530 20.01 -2.60 8.83
C ASN A 530 19.04 -3.77 8.97
N GLU A 531 19.50 -4.98 8.66
CA GLU A 531 18.82 -6.20 9.02
C GLU A 531 18.94 -6.48 10.52
N PHE A 532 17.91 -7.09 11.08
CA PHE A 532 17.95 -7.60 12.44
C PHE A 532 17.07 -8.84 12.57
N VAL A 533 17.41 -9.64 13.57
CA VAL A 533 16.61 -10.77 14.03
C VAL A 533 16.65 -10.78 15.56
N VAL A 534 15.47 -10.83 16.17
CA VAL A 534 15.32 -10.97 17.62
C VAL A 534 14.46 -12.20 17.88
N THR A 535 14.96 -13.06 18.77
CA THR A 535 14.30 -14.32 19.15
C THR A 535 14.09 -14.29 20.65
N ASP A 536 12.85 -14.51 21.08
CA ASP A 536 12.56 -14.69 22.49
C ASP A 536 12.82 -16.16 22.87
N ALA A 537 13.95 -16.39 23.56
CA ALA A 537 14.41 -17.72 23.92
C ALA A 537 13.42 -18.50 24.82
N ALA A 538 12.56 -17.79 25.57
CA ALA A 538 11.56 -18.42 26.42
C ALA A 538 10.39 -19.04 25.62
N LEU A 539 10.20 -18.64 24.36
CA LEU A 539 9.05 -19.03 23.53
C LEU A 539 9.36 -20.15 22.51
N GLU A 540 10.62 -20.58 22.39
CA GLU A 540 11.03 -21.64 21.44
C GLU A 540 10.78 -23.08 21.91
N GLU A 541 10.48 -23.31 23.19
CA GLU A 541 10.43 -24.66 23.79
C GLU A 541 9.26 -25.54 23.30
N ASN A 542 8.36 -25.06 22.43
CA ASN A 542 7.23 -25.86 21.95
C ASN A 542 6.99 -25.78 20.42
N PRO A 543 7.71 -26.60 19.62
CA PRO A 543 7.66 -26.58 18.15
C PRO A 543 6.34 -27.07 17.53
N ALA A 544 5.36 -27.47 18.34
CA ALA A 544 4.06 -27.98 17.88
C ALA A 544 2.92 -26.93 17.87
N CYS A 545 3.21 -25.66 18.17
CA CYS A 545 2.16 -24.64 18.25
C CYS A 545 1.71 -24.19 16.86
N GLU A 546 0.42 -24.33 16.54
CA GLU A 546 -0.20 -23.83 15.29
C GLU A 546 0.08 -22.35 15.03
N SER A 547 0.39 -21.58 16.07
CA SER A 547 0.72 -20.16 15.93
C SER A 547 2.02 -19.89 15.20
N GLN A 548 2.95 -20.84 15.09
CA GLN A 548 4.15 -20.69 14.24
C GLN A 548 3.80 -20.60 12.73
N ARG A 549 2.56 -20.87 12.34
CA ARG A 549 2.10 -20.75 10.95
C ARG A 549 1.64 -19.34 10.59
N VAL A 550 1.48 -18.44 11.56
CA VAL A 550 1.03 -17.06 11.30
C VAL A 550 2.25 -16.16 11.14
N VAL A 551 2.23 -15.33 10.09
CA VAL A 551 3.28 -14.35 9.79
C VAL A 551 2.64 -12.98 9.64
N LEU A 552 2.99 -12.05 10.52
CA LEU A 552 2.62 -10.65 10.40
C LEU A 552 3.67 -9.92 9.54
N ALA A 553 3.32 -9.58 8.30
CA ALA A 553 4.16 -8.79 7.40
C ALA A 553 3.82 -7.30 7.56
N VAL A 554 4.75 -6.53 8.11
CA VAL A 554 4.64 -5.09 8.38
C VAL A 554 5.42 -4.32 7.32
N PHE A 555 4.73 -3.53 6.52
CA PHE A 555 5.31 -2.67 5.48
C PHE A 555 5.29 -1.19 5.91
N LEU A 556 6.48 -0.60 6.08
CA LEU A 556 6.67 0.78 6.51
C LEU A 556 6.92 1.66 5.28
N GLY A 557 6.02 2.60 5.00
CA GLY A 557 6.04 3.38 3.75
C GLY A 557 5.20 2.80 2.62
N GLY A 558 4.49 1.70 2.88
CA GLY A 558 3.36 1.23 2.07
C GLY A 558 3.53 -0.14 1.42
N CYS A 559 2.40 -0.80 1.19
CA CYS A 559 2.32 -2.14 0.59
C CYS A 559 1.41 -2.11 -0.65
N THR A 560 1.80 -2.82 -1.70
CA THR A 560 1.00 -2.99 -2.92
C THR A 560 0.08 -4.21 -2.83
N PHE A 561 -0.98 -4.24 -3.65
CA PHE A 561 -1.82 -5.43 -3.76
C PHE A 561 -1.12 -6.60 -4.45
N SER A 562 -0.12 -6.32 -5.31
CA SER A 562 0.76 -7.35 -5.86
C SER A 562 1.60 -8.04 -4.77
N GLU A 563 2.17 -7.30 -3.82
CA GLU A 563 2.90 -7.88 -2.68
C GLU A 563 1.99 -8.73 -1.79
N ILE A 564 0.79 -8.22 -1.49
CA ILE A 564 -0.23 -8.96 -0.74
C ILE A 564 -0.60 -10.27 -1.46
N SER A 565 -0.85 -10.20 -2.77
CA SER A 565 -1.20 -11.38 -3.58
C SER A 565 -0.07 -12.41 -3.62
N ALA A 566 1.18 -11.94 -3.78
CA ALA A 566 2.37 -12.79 -3.78
C ALA A 566 2.56 -13.52 -2.44
N LEU A 567 2.43 -12.81 -1.32
CA LEU A 567 2.57 -13.42 0.01
C LEU A 567 1.39 -14.33 0.36
N ARG A 568 0.17 -14.01 -0.07
CA ARG A 568 -0.99 -14.93 0.02
C ARG A 568 -0.72 -16.22 -0.78
N PHE A 569 -0.14 -16.11 -1.97
CA PHE A 569 0.29 -17.27 -2.77
C PHE A 569 1.33 -18.10 -2.02
N LEU A 570 2.39 -17.47 -1.51
CA LEU A 570 3.42 -18.15 -0.71
C LEU A 570 2.82 -18.84 0.53
N GLY A 571 1.89 -18.17 1.22
CA GLY A 571 1.20 -18.71 2.38
C GLY A 571 0.44 -19.99 2.03
N LYS A 572 -0.30 -19.99 0.93
CA LYS A 572 -1.00 -21.17 0.43
C LYS A 572 -0.03 -22.33 0.12
N GLU A 573 1.08 -22.06 -0.55
CA GLU A 573 2.07 -23.08 -0.92
C GLU A 573 2.81 -23.67 0.30
N ARG A 574 3.07 -22.85 1.32
CA ARG A 574 3.84 -23.25 2.51
C ARG A 574 2.96 -23.64 3.71
N GLY A 575 1.64 -23.52 3.61
CA GLY A 575 0.72 -23.73 4.73
C GLY A 575 0.84 -22.67 5.84
N LEU A 576 1.21 -21.44 5.46
CA LEU A 576 1.32 -20.28 6.35
C LEU A 576 0.14 -19.33 6.13
N GLN A 577 -0.25 -18.63 7.19
CA GLN A 577 -1.23 -17.56 7.15
C GLN A 577 -0.53 -16.21 7.28
N PHE A 578 -0.54 -15.42 6.22
CA PHE A 578 -0.05 -14.05 6.27
C PHE A 578 -1.14 -13.10 6.78
N ILE A 579 -0.76 -12.19 7.66
CA ILE A 579 -1.53 -11.01 8.04
C ILE A 579 -0.66 -9.80 7.65
N PHE A 580 -1.26 -8.80 7.04
CA PHE A 580 -0.58 -7.62 6.55
C PHE A 580 -0.88 -6.45 7.46
N LEU A 581 0.16 -5.76 7.92
CA LEU A 581 0.08 -4.44 8.51
C LEU A 581 0.84 -3.47 7.60
N THR A 582 0.26 -2.33 7.27
CA THR A 582 0.95 -1.32 6.48
C THR A 582 0.63 0.07 6.97
N THR A 583 1.57 1.01 6.82
CA THR A 583 1.30 2.43 7.09
C THR A 583 0.21 2.94 6.13
N ALA A 584 0.22 2.51 4.87
CA ALA A 584 -0.85 2.72 3.90
C ALA A 584 -0.79 1.70 2.76
N ILE A 585 -1.88 1.49 2.03
CA ILE A 585 -1.82 0.81 0.73
C ILE A 585 -1.24 1.77 -0.30
N THR A 586 -0.30 1.29 -1.11
CA THR A 586 0.41 2.10 -2.12
C THR A 586 0.42 1.42 -3.49
N ASN A 587 0.80 2.19 -4.50
CA ASN A 587 1.11 1.75 -5.86
C ASN A 587 2.05 2.77 -6.50
N SER A 588 2.46 2.54 -7.75
CA SER A 588 3.41 3.42 -8.44
C SER A 588 2.92 4.87 -8.52
N ALA A 589 1.62 5.08 -8.73
CA ALA A 589 1.03 6.40 -8.82
C ALA A 589 1.11 7.13 -7.47
N ARG A 590 0.62 6.53 -6.37
CA ARG A 590 0.66 7.15 -5.03
C ARG A 590 2.09 7.43 -4.57
N LEU A 591 3.02 6.49 -4.82
CA LEU A 591 4.43 6.67 -4.47
C LEU A 591 5.03 7.86 -5.21
N LEU A 592 4.81 8.00 -6.52
CA LEU A 592 5.36 9.11 -7.30
C LEU A 592 4.64 10.44 -7.02
N GLU A 593 3.32 10.43 -6.85
CA GLU A 593 2.52 11.59 -6.43
C GLU A 593 3.08 12.21 -5.15
N SER A 594 3.53 11.39 -4.18
CA SER A 594 4.14 11.87 -2.93
C SER A 594 5.44 12.67 -3.12
N THR A 595 6.11 12.51 -4.27
CA THR A 595 7.36 13.20 -4.62
C THR A 595 7.13 14.49 -5.41
N VAL A 596 5.90 14.71 -5.89
CA VAL A 596 5.52 15.92 -6.64
C VAL A 596 5.07 16.98 -5.65
N GLU A 597 5.64 18.18 -5.77
CA GLU A 597 5.17 19.33 -5.01
C GLU A 597 3.86 19.83 -5.62
N THR A 598 2.77 19.75 -4.87
CA THR A 598 1.52 20.43 -5.21
C THR A 598 1.67 21.92 -4.90
N ARG A 599 1.29 22.81 -5.83
CA ARG A 599 1.18 24.24 -5.54
C ARG A 599 0.21 24.42 -4.37
N ALA A 600 0.71 24.98 -3.27
CA ALA A 600 -0.08 25.39 -2.10
C ALA A 600 -1.10 26.46 -2.46
#